data_AF-A0A9P7FMV2-F1
#
_entry.id   AF-A0A9P7FMV2-F1
#
_cell.length_a   1.000
_cell.length_b   1.000
_cell.length_c   1.000
_cell.angle_alpha   90.00
_cell.angle_beta   90.00
_cell.angle_gamma   90.00
#
_symmetry.space_group_name_H-M   'P 1'
#
loop_
_entity.id
_entity.type
_entity.pdbx_description
1 polymer ?
#
loop_
_entity_poly.entity_id
_entity_poly.type
_entity_poly.pdbx_seq_one_letter_code
_entity_poly.pdbx_strand_id
1 'polypeptide(L)'
;MPILSLQQCYEALTNPALLQTLDPQFPDPRTYRSLWTETTVNFKYLCQINQKKLLFIGETNAKERICIKFVRRYSQAAHEKCAEMGIAPKLRGFEEIGAGWKMVIMDALDMEYQPFDKRTLPVGTEKHLGERLVELHQANFVHGDIRTANIMTRKDGKLGLMLVDYDWSGVIGEVRYPMNVNKIDLWRPDDVCDGLLIKSDHDIAMFEHIFQ
;
A
#
# COMPACT_ATOMS: atom_id res chain seq x y z
N MET A 1 -15.54 13.03 -17.42
CA MET A 1 -14.69 14.20 -17.70
C MET A 1 -14.60 14.38 -19.21
N PRO A 2 -14.71 15.61 -19.75
CA PRO A 2 -14.45 15.84 -21.17
C PRO A 2 -12.97 15.58 -21.47
N ILE A 3 -12.68 14.89 -22.56
CA ILE A 3 -11.32 14.63 -23.02
C ILE A 3 -10.81 15.93 -23.66
N LEU A 4 -9.92 16.62 -22.96
CA LEU A 4 -9.16 17.74 -23.53
C LEU A 4 -8.17 17.19 -24.57
N SER A 5 -7.96 17.93 -25.66
CA SER A 5 -6.89 17.60 -26.60
C SER A 5 -5.53 17.78 -25.91
N LEU A 6 -4.52 17.03 -26.34
CA LEU A 6 -3.14 17.19 -25.86
C LEU A 6 -2.67 18.66 -25.96
N GLN A 7 -3.06 19.34 -27.04
CA GLN A 7 -2.77 20.76 -27.23
C GLN A 7 -3.39 21.65 -26.14
N GLN A 8 -4.67 21.42 -25.79
CA GLN A 8 -5.33 22.17 -24.72
C GLN A 8 -4.68 21.93 -23.36
N CYS A 9 -4.18 20.72 -23.10
CA CYS A 9 -3.41 20.43 -21.89
C CYS A 9 -2.08 21.21 -21.86
N TYR A 10 -1.36 21.28 -22.98
CA TYR A 10 -0.12 22.06 -23.07
C TYR A 10 -0.34 23.56 -22.98
N GLU A 11 -1.41 24.09 -23.58
CA GLU A 11 -1.79 25.49 -23.47
C GLU A 11 -2.11 25.86 -22.02
N ALA A 12 -2.83 25.01 -21.28
CA ALA A 12 -3.07 25.21 -19.85
C ALA A 12 -1.77 25.23 -19.02
N LEU A 13 -0.77 24.43 -19.36
CA LEU A 13 0.54 24.40 -18.68
C LEU A 13 1.37 25.69 -18.89
N THR A 14 1.01 26.55 -19.84
CA THR A 14 1.67 27.86 -20.01
C THR A 14 1.15 28.94 -19.04
N ASN A 15 0.12 28.63 -18.25
CA ASN A 15 -0.41 29.56 -17.25
C ASN A 15 0.59 29.70 -16.08
N PRO A 16 1.16 30.90 -15.84
CA PRO A 16 2.15 31.12 -14.79
C PRO A 16 1.64 30.80 -13.38
N ALA A 17 0.32 30.93 -13.14
CA ALA A 17 -0.29 30.59 -11.87
C ALA A 17 -0.30 29.08 -11.60
N LEU A 18 -0.46 28.25 -12.64
CA LEU A 18 -0.37 26.78 -12.52
C LEU A 18 1.08 26.34 -12.32
N LEU A 19 2.03 26.98 -13.00
CA LEU A 19 3.47 26.68 -12.86
C LEU A 19 4.03 27.01 -11.47
N GLN A 20 3.48 28.01 -10.76
CA GLN A 20 3.91 28.33 -9.39
C GLN A 20 3.50 27.27 -8.35
N THR A 21 2.44 26.50 -8.64
CA THR A 21 1.94 25.45 -7.73
C THR A 21 2.47 24.06 -8.07
N LEU A 22 3.07 23.89 -9.25
CA LEU A 22 3.63 22.64 -9.71
C LEU A 22 5.05 22.46 -9.17
N ASP A 23 5.24 21.44 -8.32
CA ASP A 23 6.57 20.93 -8.02
C ASP A 23 6.85 19.73 -8.95
N PRO A 24 7.69 19.87 -9.98
CA PRO A 24 7.95 18.81 -10.94
C PRO A 24 8.61 17.56 -10.31
N GLN A 25 9.06 17.64 -9.06
CA GLN A 25 9.61 16.51 -8.32
C GLN A 25 8.52 15.57 -7.77
N PHE A 26 7.25 15.97 -7.81
CA PHE A 26 6.15 15.19 -7.23
C PHE A 26 4.94 15.08 -8.17
N PRO A 27 4.15 13.98 -8.08
CA PRO A 27 2.90 13.81 -8.83
C PRO A 27 1.93 14.96 -8.56
N ASP A 28 1.08 15.37 -9.52
CA ASP A 28 0.21 16.56 -9.42
C ASP A 28 -0.88 16.57 -8.31
N PRO A 29 -1.56 15.46 -7.97
CA PRO A 29 -2.60 15.50 -6.94
C PRO A 29 -2.10 16.00 -5.58
N ARG A 30 -2.77 17.01 -5.00
CA ARG A 30 -2.50 17.57 -3.66
C ARG A 30 -3.69 17.50 -2.71
N THR A 31 -4.75 16.80 -3.11
CA THR A 31 -5.96 16.65 -2.31
C THR A 31 -6.50 15.24 -2.39
N TYR A 32 -7.28 14.83 -1.39
CA TYR A 32 -8.07 13.60 -1.42
C TYR A 32 -9.39 13.81 -0.67
N ARG A 33 -10.41 13.00 -0.96
CA ARG A 33 -11.64 12.90 -0.18
C ARG A 33 -11.39 11.95 0.99
N SER A 34 -11.52 12.46 2.21
CA SER A 34 -11.40 11.66 3.42
C SER A 34 -12.46 10.56 3.44
N LEU A 35 -12.06 9.31 3.66
CA LEU A 35 -12.96 8.17 3.84
C LEU A 35 -13.73 8.24 5.17
N TRP A 36 -13.28 9.05 6.13
CA TRP A 36 -13.88 9.11 7.47
C TRP A 36 -14.84 10.28 7.63
N THR A 37 -14.50 11.41 7.03
CA THR A 37 -15.25 12.67 7.19
C THR A 37 -15.97 13.08 5.93
N GLU A 38 -15.67 12.44 4.80
CA GLU A 38 -16.13 12.87 3.48
C GLU A 38 -15.85 14.35 3.24
N THR A 39 -14.68 14.84 3.65
CA THR A 39 -14.25 16.20 3.34
C THR A 39 -13.01 16.17 2.49
N THR A 40 -12.83 17.19 1.65
CA THR A 40 -11.60 17.33 0.87
C THR A 40 -10.48 17.77 1.79
N VAL A 41 -9.42 16.96 1.86
CA VAL A 41 -8.22 17.23 2.64
C VAL A 41 -7.11 17.65 1.69
N ASN A 42 -6.50 18.79 1.96
CA ASN A 42 -5.31 19.26 1.26
C ASN A 42 -4.05 18.74 1.96
N PHE A 43 -3.04 18.43 1.17
CA PHE A 43 -1.73 18.03 1.66
C PHE A 43 -0.61 18.57 0.78
N LYS A 44 0.61 18.56 1.31
CA LYS A 44 1.84 18.78 0.55
C LYS A 44 2.72 17.54 0.61
N TYR A 45 3.48 17.28 -0.44
CA TYR A 45 4.53 16.26 -0.40
C TYR A 45 5.72 16.76 0.43
N LEU A 46 6.34 15.84 1.17
CA LEU A 46 7.58 16.08 1.90
C LEU A 46 8.76 15.39 1.23
N CYS A 47 8.60 14.11 0.87
CA CYS A 47 9.65 13.34 0.20
C CYS A 47 9.08 12.10 -0.50
N GLN A 48 9.86 11.53 -1.42
CA GLN A 48 9.64 10.20 -1.97
C GLN A 48 10.42 9.18 -1.15
N ILE A 49 9.76 8.12 -0.67
CA ILE A 49 10.37 7.11 0.21
C ILE A 49 11.43 6.29 -0.56
N ASN A 50 11.15 5.99 -1.82
CA ASN A 50 12.02 5.20 -2.68
C ASN A 50 11.91 5.71 -4.12
N GLN A 51 13.04 6.07 -4.73
CA GLN A 51 13.09 6.64 -6.09
C GLN A 51 12.47 5.74 -7.17
N LYS A 52 12.42 4.42 -6.95
CA LYS A 52 11.85 3.44 -7.88
C LYS A 52 10.37 3.13 -7.62
N LYS A 53 9.81 3.58 -6.49
CA LYS A 53 8.41 3.34 -6.13
C LYS A 53 7.65 4.67 -6.12
N LEU A 54 6.40 4.64 -6.56
CA LEU A 54 5.51 5.80 -6.47
C LEU A 54 4.88 5.87 -5.08
N LEU A 55 5.74 5.99 -4.05
CA LEU A 55 5.40 6.01 -2.64
C LEU A 55 6.04 7.23 -1.97
N PHE A 56 5.21 8.07 -1.37
CA PHE A 56 5.58 9.39 -0.89
C PHE A 56 5.09 9.62 0.53
N ILE A 57 5.80 10.46 1.27
CA ILE A 57 5.30 11.03 2.51
C ILE A 57 4.77 12.42 2.23
N GLY A 58 3.62 12.74 2.80
CA GLY A 58 3.02 14.06 2.80
C GLY A 58 2.60 14.51 4.19
N GLU A 59 2.20 15.77 4.27
CA GLU A 59 1.67 16.40 5.48
C GLU A 59 0.35 17.10 5.13
N THR A 60 -0.71 16.81 5.89
CA THR A 60 -2.00 17.49 5.75
C THR A 60 -1.96 18.91 6.32
N ASN A 61 -2.94 19.74 6.00
CA ASN A 61 -3.08 21.07 6.63
C ASN A 61 -3.20 21.00 8.16
N ALA A 62 -3.70 19.89 8.71
CA ALA A 62 -3.79 19.60 10.14
C ALA A 62 -2.47 19.07 10.74
N LYS A 63 -1.36 19.09 9.99
CA LYS A 63 -0.03 18.61 10.41
C LYS A 63 0.06 17.10 10.67
N GLU A 64 -0.83 16.32 10.08
CA GLU A 64 -0.76 14.87 10.15
C GLU A 64 0.13 14.33 9.04
N ARG A 65 1.02 13.38 9.36
CA ARG A 65 1.83 12.68 8.36
C ARG A 65 1.00 11.59 7.68
N ILE A 66 1.08 11.56 6.36
CA ILE A 66 0.39 10.58 5.52
C ILE A 66 1.37 9.92 4.56
N CYS A 67 1.08 8.67 4.22
CA CYS A 67 1.73 7.94 3.14
C CYS A 67 0.82 7.95 1.92
N ILE A 68 1.34 8.35 0.77
CA ILE A 68 0.63 8.41 -0.50
C ILE A 68 1.26 7.40 -1.47
N LYS A 69 0.46 6.47 -1.97
CA LYS A 69 0.86 5.48 -2.97
C LYS A 69 0.09 5.70 -4.26
N PHE A 70 0.80 5.69 -5.38
CA PHE A 70 0.18 5.62 -6.71
C PHE A 70 0.36 4.22 -7.28
N VAL A 71 -0.74 3.60 -7.68
CA VAL A 71 -0.73 2.20 -8.09
C VAL A 71 -1.90 1.90 -9.03
N ARG A 72 -1.76 0.90 -9.90
CA ARG A 72 -2.85 0.50 -10.82
C ARG A 72 -3.81 -0.54 -10.24
N ARG A 73 -3.29 -1.41 -9.37
CA ARG A 73 -4.03 -2.47 -8.72
C ARG A 73 -3.82 -2.38 -7.22
N TYR A 74 -4.91 -2.40 -6.48
CA TYR A 74 -4.90 -2.32 -5.03
C TYR A 74 -6.21 -2.88 -4.49
N SER A 75 -6.15 -3.72 -3.47
CA SER A 75 -7.35 -4.14 -2.76
C SER A 75 -7.61 -3.22 -1.58
N GLN A 76 -8.51 -2.25 -1.79
CA GLN A 76 -8.99 -1.39 -0.71
C GLN A 76 -9.63 -2.25 0.39
N ALA A 77 -10.51 -3.19 0.03
CA ALA A 77 -11.23 -4.03 1.00
C ALA A 77 -10.30 -4.90 1.86
N ALA A 78 -9.27 -5.53 1.27
CA ALA A 78 -8.31 -6.32 2.05
C ALA A 78 -7.48 -5.44 3.00
N HIS A 79 -7.08 -4.25 2.54
CA HIS A 79 -6.38 -3.27 3.38
C HIS A 79 -7.28 -2.80 4.53
N GLU A 80 -8.51 -2.37 4.25
CA GLU A 80 -9.48 -1.97 5.29
C GLU A 80 -9.69 -3.09 6.31
N LYS A 81 -9.85 -4.34 5.85
CA LYS A 81 -9.97 -5.50 6.74
C LYS A 81 -8.75 -5.67 7.65
N CYS A 82 -7.54 -5.57 7.12
CA CYS A 82 -6.32 -5.61 7.94
C CYS A 82 -6.21 -4.41 8.89
N ALA A 83 -6.68 -3.23 8.49
CA ALA A 83 -6.68 -2.04 9.34
C ALA A 83 -7.67 -2.18 10.52
N GLU A 84 -8.85 -2.77 10.29
CA GLU A 84 -9.81 -3.13 11.35
C GLU A 84 -9.21 -4.10 12.37
N MET A 85 -8.40 -5.05 11.92
CA MET A 85 -7.68 -6.01 12.77
C MET A 85 -6.45 -5.40 13.46
N GLY A 86 -6.14 -4.12 13.19
CA GLY A 86 -5.01 -3.41 13.79
C GLY A 86 -3.64 -3.82 13.23
N ILE A 87 -3.60 -4.47 12.06
CA ILE A 87 -2.37 -4.92 11.40
C ILE A 87 -2.12 -4.22 10.06
N ALA A 88 -2.73 -3.07 9.81
CA ALA A 88 -2.43 -2.22 8.68
C ALA A 88 -2.58 -0.74 9.05
N PRO A 89 -1.86 0.17 8.37
CA PRO A 89 -2.10 1.61 8.54
C PRO A 89 -3.53 1.93 8.13
N LYS A 90 -4.20 2.85 8.83
CA LYS A 90 -5.58 3.19 8.47
C LYS A 90 -5.60 3.89 7.12
N LEU A 91 -6.55 3.52 6.27
CA LEU A 91 -6.81 4.22 5.01
C LEU A 91 -7.53 5.53 5.30
N ARG A 92 -6.99 6.61 4.74
CA ARG A 92 -7.54 7.97 4.83
C ARG A 92 -8.25 8.38 3.56
N GLY A 93 -7.81 7.91 2.39
CA GLY A 93 -8.33 8.30 1.09
C GLY A 93 -8.04 7.26 0.02
N PHE A 94 -8.92 7.13 -0.96
CA PHE A 94 -8.77 6.21 -2.09
C PHE A 94 -9.41 6.82 -3.33
N GLU A 95 -8.58 7.35 -4.23
CA GLU A 95 -9.04 8.10 -5.42
C GLU A 95 -8.67 7.37 -6.70
N GLU A 96 -9.59 7.33 -7.67
CA GLU A 96 -9.29 6.94 -9.05
C GLU A 96 -8.88 8.19 -9.84
N ILE A 97 -7.61 8.28 -10.23
CA ILE A 97 -7.02 9.50 -10.84
C ILE A 97 -6.84 9.40 -12.37
N GLY A 98 -7.48 8.40 -13.00
CA GLY A 98 -7.50 8.21 -14.45
C GLY A 98 -6.51 7.17 -14.98
N ALA A 99 -6.75 6.68 -16.19
CA ALA A 99 -5.94 5.65 -16.87
C ALA A 99 -5.65 4.40 -16.02
N GLY A 100 -6.59 4.03 -15.15
CA GLY A 100 -6.50 2.89 -14.24
C GLY A 100 -5.58 3.11 -13.04
N TRP A 101 -5.09 4.32 -12.80
CA TRP A 101 -4.31 4.66 -11.61
C TRP A 101 -5.19 5.05 -10.44
N LYS A 102 -4.77 4.58 -9.27
CA LYS A 102 -5.30 4.91 -7.96
C LYS A 102 -4.29 5.74 -7.19
N MET A 103 -4.78 6.67 -6.40
CA MET A 103 -4.04 7.34 -5.33
C MET A 103 -4.59 6.83 -4.01
N VAL A 104 -3.76 6.11 -3.26
CA VAL A 104 -4.09 5.52 -1.97
C VAL A 104 -3.40 6.32 -0.89
N ILE A 105 -4.17 6.82 0.07
CA ILE A 105 -3.68 7.64 1.18
C ILE A 105 -3.93 6.88 2.47
N MET A 106 -2.89 6.69 3.27
CA MET A 106 -2.94 5.97 4.54
C MET A 106 -2.10 6.67 5.61
N ASP A 107 -2.27 6.28 6.87
CA ASP A 107 -1.38 6.71 7.95
C ASP A 107 0.09 6.46 7.61
N ALA A 108 0.95 7.45 7.86
CA ALA A 108 2.39 7.26 7.75
C ALA A 108 2.90 6.45 8.94
N LEU A 109 3.67 5.41 8.65
CA LEU A 109 4.25 4.51 9.67
C LEU A 109 5.69 4.87 10.07
N ASP A 110 6.30 5.83 9.37
CA ASP A 110 7.73 6.13 9.40
C ASP A 110 8.26 6.61 10.74
N MET A 111 7.39 7.10 11.63
CA MET A 111 7.77 7.52 12.98
C MET A 111 7.79 6.35 13.98
N GLU A 112 6.79 5.49 13.95
CA GLU A 112 6.55 4.45 14.98
C GLU A 112 7.00 3.04 14.58
N TYR A 113 7.08 2.77 13.28
CA TYR A 113 7.41 1.46 12.74
C TYR A 113 8.66 1.50 11.88
N GLN A 114 9.31 0.34 11.77
CA GLN A 114 10.49 0.12 10.94
C GLN A 114 10.31 -1.18 10.14
N PRO A 115 11.04 -1.35 9.02
CA PRO A 115 11.03 -2.61 8.29
C PRO A 115 11.34 -3.80 9.21
N PHE A 116 10.65 -4.91 8.98
CA PHE A 116 10.85 -6.14 9.74
C PHE A 116 12.29 -6.65 9.62
N ASP A 117 12.93 -6.93 10.76
CA ASP A 117 14.22 -7.61 10.86
C ASP A 117 14.06 -8.84 11.75
N LYS A 118 14.38 -10.04 11.21
CA LYS A 118 14.33 -11.32 11.94
C LYS A 118 15.14 -11.30 13.24
N ARG A 119 16.18 -10.46 13.33
CA ARG A 119 17.12 -10.42 14.47
C ARG A 119 16.61 -9.65 15.69
N THR A 120 15.63 -8.76 15.50
CA THR A 120 15.14 -7.84 16.55
C THR A 120 13.66 -8.07 16.87
N LEU A 121 13.21 -9.30 16.65
CA LEU A 121 11.81 -9.66 16.58
C LEU A 121 11.22 -9.85 17.98
N PRO A 122 10.18 -9.08 18.37
CA PRO A 122 9.53 -9.27 19.65
C PRO A 122 8.93 -10.67 19.77
N VAL A 123 9.04 -11.26 20.96
CA VAL A 123 8.44 -12.58 21.27
C VAL A 123 6.95 -12.55 20.96
N GLY A 124 6.47 -13.58 20.24
CA GLY A 124 5.06 -13.74 19.88
C GLY A 124 4.63 -13.07 18.57
N THR A 125 5.52 -12.34 17.88
CA THR A 125 5.19 -11.70 16.59
C THR A 125 4.82 -12.71 15.51
N GLU A 126 5.53 -13.84 15.44
CA GLU A 126 5.22 -14.93 14.50
C GLU A 126 3.80 -15.45 14.71
N LYS A 127 3.49 -15.84 15.96
CA LYS A 127 2.14 -16.28 16.35
C LYS A 127 1.09 -15.23 16.03
N HIS A 128 1.36 -13.96 16.38
CA HIS A 128 0.44 -12.86 16.13
C HIS A 128 0.17 -12.65 14.63
N LEU A 129 1.20 -12.69 13.78
CA LEU A 129 1.02 -12.58 12.33
C LEU A 129 0.25 -13.77 11.77
N GLY A 130 0.59 -14.99 12.18
CA GLY A 130 -0.11 -16.21 11.76
C GLY A 130 -1.60 -16.17 12.09
N GLU A 131 -1.96 -15.78 13.32
CA GLU A 131 -3.36 -15.60 13.75
C GLU A 131 -4.11 -14.59 12.85
N ARG A 132 -3.46 -13.47 12.51
CA ARG A 132 -4.08 -12.41 11.69
C ARG A 132 -4.20 -12.79 10.22
N LEU A 133 -3.29 -13.61 9.69
CA LEU A 133 -3.44 -14.18 8.35
C LEU A 133 -4.62 -15.15 8.30
N VAL A 134 -4.81 -15.98 9.32
CA VAL A 134 -5.99 -16.86 9.42
C VAL A 134 -7.28 -16.03 9.46
N GLU A 135 -7.32 -14.97 10.27
CA GLU A 135 -8.49 -14.06 10.32
C GLU A 135 -8.75 -13.38 8.97
N LEU A 136 -7.71 -12.96 8.24
CA LEU A 136 -7.83 -12.38 6.90
C LEU A 136 -8.45 -13.38 5.92
N HIS A 137 -7.99 -14.63 5.94
CA HIS A 137 -8.50 -15.71 5.09
C HIS A 137 -9.95 -16.06 5.44
N GLN A 138 -10.30 -16.08 6.73
CA GLN A 138 -11.69 -16.25 7.20
C GLN A 138 -12.60 -15.10 6.73
N ALA A 139 -12.06 -13.90 6.56
CA ALA A 139 -12.75 -12.77 5.97
C ALA A 139 -12.79 -12.82 4.42
N ASN A 140 -12.41 -13.95 3.81
CA ASN A 140 -12.42 -14.22 2.37
C ASN A 140 -11.40 -13.39 1.55
N PHE A 141 -10.31 -12.96 2.18
CA PHE A 141 -9.24 -12.22 1.51
C PHE A 141 -7.90 -12.95 1.60
N VAL A 142 -7.02 -12.70 0.63
CA VAL A 142 -5.61 -13.08 0.65
C VAL A 142 -4.74 -11.84 0.48
N HIS A 143 -3.54 -11.85 1.05
CA HIS A 143 -2.57 -10.79 0.82
C HIS A 143 -1.82 -11.01 -0.51
N GLY A 144 -1.35 -12.24 -0.74
CA GLY A 144 -0.71 -12.70 -1.97
C GLY A 144 0.78 -12.39 -2.13
N ASP A 145 1.32 -11.46 -1.32
CA ASP A 145 2.75 -11.11 -1.32
C ASP A 145 3.32 -11.03 0.10
N ILE A 146 3.12 -12.07 0.92
CA ILE A 146 3.71 -12.12 2.27
C ILE A 146 5.23 -12.25 2.16
N ARG A 147 5.96 -11.27 2.69
CA ARG A 147 7.44 -11.25 2.74
C ARG A 147 7.90 -10.22 3.76
N THR A 148 9.14 -10.37 4.24
CA THR A 148 9.75 -9.47 5.23
C THR A 148 9.64 -7.99 4.85
N ALA A 149 9.85 -7.66 3.57
CA ALA A 149 9.79 -6.29 3.07
C ALA A 149 8.37 -5.68 3.00
N ASN A 150 7.32 -6.48 3.23
CA ASN A 150 5.93 -6.03 3.34
C ASN A 150 5.43 -6.07 4.80
N ILE A 151 6.32 -6.33 5.75
CA ILE A 151 6.02 -6.34 7.19
C ILE A 151 6.82 -5.21 7.84
N MET A 152 6.16 -4.44 8.70
CA MET A 152 6.80 -3.46 9.56
C MET A 152 6.56 -3.82 11.03
N THR A 153 7.54 -3.58 11.89
CA THR A 153 7.47 -3.82 13.33
C THR A 153 7.64 -2.52 14.11
N ARG A 154 7.15 -2.46 15.34
CA ARG A 154 7.32 -1.27 16.18
C ARG A 154 8.79 -1.00 16.48
N LYS A 155 9.20 0.27 16.43
CA LYS A 155 10.56 0.70 16.79
C LYS A 155 10.87 0.57 18.28
N ASP A 156 9.84 0.64 19.13
CA ASP A 156 9.99 0.53 20.59
C ASP A 156 10.16 -0.91 21.09
N GLY A 157 10.25 -1.90 20.17
CA GLY A 157 10.47 -3.30 20.49
C GLY A 157 9.26 -4.00 21.12
N LYS A 158 8.10 -3.32 21.23
CA LYS A 158 6.87 -3.95 21.71
C LYS A 158 6.22 -4.78 20.61
N LEU A 159 5.37 -5.73 21.03
CA LEU A 159 4.55 -6.48 20.10
C LEU A 159 3.64 -5.52 19.31
N GLY A 160 3.66 -5.67 17.99
CA GLY A 160 2.88 -4.87 17.06
C GLY A 160 3.53 -4.89 15.69
N LEU A 161 2.72 -5.16 14.66
CA LEU A 161 3.16 -5.22 13.28
C LEU A 161 2.16 -4.52 12.37
N MET A 162 2.65 -4.11 11.22
CA MET A 162 1.83 -3.58 10.13
C MET A 162 2.19 -4.34 8.87
N LEU A 163 1.19 -4.95 8.24
CA LEU A 163 1.25 -5.51 6.91
C LEU A 163 0.94 -4.38 5.90
N VAL A 164 1.79 -4.27 4.89
CA VAL A 164 1.71 -3.23 3.85
C VAL A 164 1.79 -3.88 2.46
N ASP A 165 1.49 -3.08 1.43
CA ASP A 165 1.59 -3.49 0.01
C ASP A 165 0.49 -4.46 -0.47
N TYR A 166 -0.75 -3.95 -0.51
CA TYR A 166 -1.96 -4.69 -0.90
C TYR A 166 -2.21 -4.74 -2.42
N ASP A 167 -1.16 -4.64 -3.22
CA ASP A 167 -1.27 -4.57 -4.69
C ASP A 167 -1.72 -5.90 -5.29
N TRP A 168 -1.36 -7.01 -4.64
CA TRP A 168 -1.69 -8.36 -5.07
C TRP A 168 -2.90 -8.91 -4.34
N SER A 169 -3.26 -8.30 -3.21
CA SER A 169 -4.35 -8.76 -2.35
C SER A 169 -5.70 -8.71 -3.06
N GLY A 170 -6.66 -9.44 -2.52
CA GLY A 170 -8.02 -9.48 -3.04
C GLY A 170 -8.81 -10.67 -2.52
N VAL A 171 -9.98 -10.89 -3.13
CA VAL A 171 -10.92 -11.93 -2.73
C VAL A 171 -10.41 -13.31 -3.15
N ILE A 172 -10.50 -14.29 -2.25
CA ILE A 172 -10.12 -15.68 -2.51
C ILE A 172 -10.98 -16.25 -3.65
N GLY A 173 -10.35 -16.91 -4.62
CA GLY A 173 -11.03 -17.48 -5.78
C GLY A 173 -11.25 -16.49 -6.92
N GLU A 174 -11.01 -15.20 -6.72
CA GLU A 174 -11.15 -14.16 -7.76
C GLU A 174 -9.80 -13.55 -8.14
N VAL A 175 -8.98 -13.23 -7.14
CA VAL A 175 -7.75 -12.47 -7.33
C VAL A 175 -6.63 -13.34 -7.91
N ARG A 176 -5.87 -12.79 -8.86
CA ARG A 176 -4.82 -13.49 -9.62
C ARG A 176 -3.46 -12.84 -9.48
N TYR A 177 -2.37 -13.59 -9.62
CA TYR A 177 -1.04 -13.00 -9.71
C TYR A 177 -0.90 -12.12 -10.96
N PRO A 178 -0.15 -11.00 -10.88
CA PRO A 178 0.22 -10.25 -12.08
C PRO A 178 1.15 -11.08 -12.98
N MET A 179 1.40 -10.59 -14.19
CA MET A 179 2.44 -11.15 -15.04
C MET A 179 3.84 -10.82 -14.47
N ASN A 180 4.80 -11.70 -14.73
CA ASN A 180 6.19 -11.64 -14.29
C ASN A 180 6.35 -11.72 -12.77
N VAL A 181 5.69 -12.67 -12.12
CA VAL A 181 5.94 -12.95 -10.70
C VAL A 181 7.41 -13.35 -10.53
N ASN A 182 8.15 -12.59 -9.73
CA ASN A 182 9.52 -12.92 -9.41
C ASN A 182 9.57 -14.17 -8.52
N LYS A 183 10.08 -15.26 -9.10
CA LYS A 183 10.40 -16.53 -8.42
C LYS A 183 11.91 -16.85 -8.44
N ILE A 184 12.72 -15.96 -9.02
CA ILE A 184 14.16 -16.13 -9.16
C ILE A 184 14.88 -15.56 -7.94
N ASP A 185 14.59 -14.31 -7.61
CA ASP A 185 15.23 -13.61 -6.48
C ASP A 185 14.45 -13.76 -5.18
N LEU A 186 13.19 -14.21 -5.26
CA LEU A 186 12.28 -14.37 -4.13
C LEU A 186 11.69 -15.77 -4.16
N TRP A 187 11.82 -16.47 -3.04
CA TRP A 187 11.17 -17.77 -2.87
C TRP A 187 9.64 -17.61 -2.87
N ARG A 188 8.95 -18.50 -3.59
CA ARG A 188 7.49 -18.64 -3.59
C ARG A 188 7.12 -20.12 -3.70
N PRO A 189 5.91 -20.52 -3.29
CA PRO A 189 5.40 -21.88 -3.52
C PRO A 189 5.44 -22.26 -5.01
N ASP A 190 5.66 -23.54 -5.30
CA ASP A 190 5.89 -24.03 -6.66
C ASP A 190 4.71 -23.75 -7.61
N ASP A 191 3.48 -23.78 -7.09
CA ASP A 191 2.26 -23.54 -7.84
C ASP A 191 1.88 -22.06 -8.00
N VAL A 192 2.68 -21.14 -7.44
CA VAL A 192 2.58 -19.71 -7.75
C VAL A 192 3.02 -19.48 -9.19
N CYS A 193 2.11 -18.94 -10.00
CA CYS A 193 2.36 -18.67 -11.41
C CYS A 193 1.56 -17.46 -11.89
N ASP A 194 2.07 -16.80 -12.91
CA ASP A 194 1.46 -15.65 -13.57
C ASP A 194 0.00 -15.92 -13.96
N GLY A 195 -0.89 -14.99 -13.64
CA GLY A 195 -2.30 -15.07 -14.01
C GLY A 195 -3.11 -16.16 -13.29
N LEU A 196 -2.49 -17.02 -12.47
CA LEU A 196 -3.21 -17.99 -11.65
C LEU A 196 -3.76 -17.34 -10.39
N LEU A 197 -4.76 -18.00 -9.80
CA LEU A 197 -5.40 -17.55 -8.56
C LEU A 197 -4.39 -17.51 -7.42
N ILE A 198 -4.50 -16.47 -6.60
CA ILE A 198 -3.79 -16.40 -5.33
C ILE A 198 -4.62 -17.17 -4.30
N LYS A 199 -3.99 -18.10 -3.60
CA LYS A 199 -4.62 -18.97 -2.59
C LYS A 199 -4.16 -18.58 -1.19
N SER A 200 -4.99 -18.90 -0.18
CA SER A 200 -4.62 -18.78 1.24
C SER A 200 -3.33 -19.53 1.55
N ASP A 201 -3.18 -20.73 0.98
CA ASP A 201 -2.00 -21.58 1.20
C ASP A 201 -0.72 -20.91 0.71
N HIS A 202 -0.80 -20.02 -0.28
CA HIS A 202 0.37 -19.26 -0.71
C HIS A 202 0.82 -18.28 0.39
N ASP A 203 -0.11 -17.58 1.04
CA ASP A 203 0.19 -16.68 2.16
C ASP A 203 0.81 -17.45 3.33
N ILE A 204 0.26 -18.63 3.66
CA ILE A 204 0.77 -19.47 4.75
C ILE A 204 2.17 -19.99 4.43
N ALA A 205 2.40 -20.53 3.24
CA ALA A 205 3.71 -21.04 2.86
C ALA A 205 4.78 -19.93 2.81
N MET A 206 4.42 -18.73 2.32
CA MET A 206 5.30 -17.56 2.38
C MET A 206 5.55 -17.08 3.81
N PHE A 207 4.53 -17.11 4.68
CA PHE A 207 4.68 -16.83 6.10
C PHE A 207 5.65 -17.80 6.77
N GLU A 208 5.47 -19.11 6.60
CA GLU A 208 6.35 -20.14 7.17
C GLU A 208 7.79 -19.96 6.69
N HIS A 209 8.00 -19.64 5.41
CA HIS A 209 9.33 -19.36 4.87
C HIS A 209 10.02 -18.13 5.52
N ILE A 210 9.25 -17.17 6.06
CA ILE A 210 9.81 -16.04 6.83
C ILE A 210 10.31 -16.48 8.21
N PHE A 211 9.85 -17.60 8.78
CA PHE A 211 10.24 -18.00 10.14
C PHE A 211 11.08 -19.28 10.21
N GLN A 212 11.31 -19.93 9.07
CA GLN A 212 12.44 -20.84 8.85
C GLN A 212 13.79 -20.10 8.94
#